data_AF-A0A7V9P8V4-F1
#
_entry.id   AF-A0A7V9P8V4-F1
#
_cell.length_a   1.000
_cell.length_b   1.000
_cell.length_c   1.000
_cell.angle_alpha   90.00
_cell.angle_beta   90.00
_cell.angle_gamma   90.00
#
_symmetry.space_group_name_H-M   'P 1'
#
loop_
_entity.id
_entity.type
_entity.pdbx_description
1 polymer ?
#
loop_
_entity_poly.entity_id
_entity_poly.type
_entity_poly.pdbx_seq_one_letter_code
_entity_poly.pdbx_strand_id
1 'polypeptide(L)'
;MEKHECTAAREAVRDSYSYHFGNDMKFTRVNLRQREKFLSRQLIKNLSAKDESAFDYFTATDDYPKAFRVGGCTVVEAERRAKLGVALFWKTDTRSEQKEIGVEAIEEDGKWVIDKVAD
;
A
#
# COMPACT_ATOMS: atom_id res chain seq x y z
N MET A 1 -22.73 -8.67 -2.85
CA MET A 1 -22.36 -8.00 -1.58
C MET A 1 -20.93 -8.41 -1.27
N GLU A 2 -20.07 -7.47 -0.94
CA GLU A 2 -18.66 -7.75 -0.64
C GLU A 2 -18.50 -8.26 0.80
N LYS A 3 -17.51 -9.14 1.04
CA LYS A 3 -17.22 -9.67 2.38
C LYS A 3 -16.72 -8.57 3.32
N HIS A 4 -17.02 -8.66 4.61
CA HIS A 4 -16.67 -7.64 5.60
C HIS A 4 -15.16 -7.34 5.63
N GLU A 5 -14.33 -8.37 5.53
CA GLU A 5 -12.87 -8.28 5.50
C GLU A 5 -12.39 -7.45 4.31
N CYS A 6 -13.02 -7.62 3.16
CA CYS A 6 -12.67 -6.87 1.96
C CYS A 6 -13.01 -5.40 2.09
N THR A 7 -14.14 -5.06 2.71
CA THR A 7 -14.51 -3.68 3.01
C THR A 7 -13.48 -3.05 3.96
N ALA A 8 -13.21 -3.68 5.10
CA ALA A 8 -12.30 -3.16 6.12
C ALA A 8 -10.86 -3.06 5.61
N ALA A 9 -10.36 -4.09 4.93
CA ALA A 9 -9.04 -4.09 4.32
C ALA A 9 -8.93 -3.01 3.23
N ARG A 10 -9.96 -2.80 2.41
CA ARG A 10 -9.96 -1.76 1.37
C ARG A 10 -9.90 -0.37 1.97
N GLU A 11 -10.65 -0.10 3.03
CA GLU A 11 -10.58 1.17 3.72
C GLU A 11 -9.17 1.43 4.27
N ALA A 12 -8.57 0.45 4.94
CA ALA A 12 -7.20 0.57 5.44
C ALA A 12 -6.16 0.80 4.33
N VAL A 13 -6.22 0.03 3.23
CA VAL A 13 -5.33 0.21 2.09
C VAL A 13 -5.54 1.58 1.44
N ARG A 14 -6.79 2.01 1.24
CA ARG A 14 -7.10 3.33 0.69
C ARG A 14 -6.56 4.45 1.57
N ASP A 15 -6.73 4.36 2.88
CA ASP A 15 -6.30 5.40 3.81
C ASP A 15 -4.77 5.49 3.86
N SER A 16 -4.09 4.34 3.86
CA SER A 16 -2.63 4.28 3.74
C SER A 16 -2.12 4.91 2.44
N TYR A 17 -2.71 4.58 1.29
CA TYR A 17 -2.28 5.14 0.00
C TYR A 17 -2.67 6.62 -0.15
N SER A 18 -3.82 7.04 0.40
CA SER A 18 -4.21 8.45 0.44
C SER A 18 -3.18 9.27 1.22
N TYR A 19 -2.75 8.75 2.38
CA TYR A 19 -1.68 9.37 3.15
C TYR A 19 -0.35 9.36 2.38
N HIS A 20 0.00 8.24 1.76
CA HIS A 20 1.24 8.09 1.00
C HIS A 20 1.32 9.11 -0.15
N PHE A 21 0.27 9.23 -0.97
CA PHE A 21 0.21 10.15 -2.12
C PHE A 21 0.07 11.62 -1.70
N GLY A 22 -0.45 11.90 -0.51
CA GLY A 22 -0.54 13.25 0.06
C GLY A 22 0.77 13.76 0.67
N ASN A 23 1.83 12.95 0.71
CA ASN A 23 3.11 13.26 1.33
C ASN A 23 4.29 12.92 0.41
N ASP A 24 5.52 13.21 0.86
CA ASP A 24 6.72 12.78 0.13
C ASP A 24 6.84 11.25 0.11
N MET A 25 6.90 10.68 -1.09
CA MET A 25 6.91 9.24 -1.36
C MET A 25 8.31 8.62 -1.30
N LYS A 26 9.38 9.43 -1.18
CA LYS A 26 10.75 8.91 -1.07
C LYS A 26 10.89 7.94 0.09
N PHE A 27 11.58 6.83 -0.14
CA PHE A 27 11.87 5.85 0.90
C PHE A 27 13.03 6.35 1.77
N THR A 28 12.69 7.07 2.84
CA THR A 28 13.62 7.53 3.88
C THR A 28 13.16 7.01 5.25
N ARG A 29 14.06 6.96 6.24
CA ARG A 29 13.69 6.53 7.60
C ARG A 29 12.64 7.46 8.23
N VAL A 30 12.70 8.75 7.93
CA VAL A 30 11.73 9.74 8.43
C VAL A 30 10.36 9.48 7.81
N ASN A 31 10.30 9.26 6.50
CA ASN A 31 9.05 8.99 5.78
C ASN A 31 8.45 7.63 6.17
N LEU A 32 9.29 6.63 6.46
CA LEU A 32 8.84 5.32 6.96
C LEU A 32 8.15 5.44 8.32
N ARG A 33 8.74 6.18 9.28
CA ARG A 33 8.15 6.41 10.62
C ARG A 33 6.74 7.00 10.56
N GLN A 34 6.51 7.93 9.63
CA GLN A 34 5.20 8.54 9.42
C GLN A 34 4.13 7.56 8.92
N ARG A 35 4.57 6.45 8.30
CA ARG A 35 3.70 5.42 7.73
C ARG A 35 3.48 4.23 8.66
N GLU A 36 4.27 4.06 9.71
CA GLU A 36 4.22 2.90 10.64
C GLU A 36 2.80 2.58 11.13
N LYS A 37 1.95 3.58 11.36
CA LYS A 37 0.55 3.39 11.80
C LYS A 37 -0.34 2.61 10.80
N PHE A 38 0.11 2.45 9.56
CA PHE A 38 -0.59 1.71 8.50
C PHE A 38 0.06 0.36 8.19
N LEU A 39 1.17 0.00 8.85
CA LEU A 39 2.00 -1.14 8.49
C LEU A 39 1.96 -2.18 9.61
N SER A 40 2.03 -3.45 9.23
CA SER A 40 2.22 -4.53 10.20
C SER A 40 3.58 -4.39 10.88
N ARG A 41 3.69 -4.87 12.12
CA ARG A 41 4.97 -4.91 12.85
C ARG A 41 6.07 -5.62 12.06
N GLN A 42 5.70 -6.68 11.35
CA GLN A 42 6.64 -7.44 10.50
C GLN A 42 7.12 -6.62 9.32
N LEU A 43 6.24 -5.88 8.65
CA LEU A 43 6.61 -5.03 7.52
C LEU A 43 7.50 -3.87 7.98
N ILE A 44 7.20 -3.23 9.11
CA ILE A 44 8.04 -2.17 9.69
C ILE A 44 9.46 -2.68 9.93
N LYS A 45 9.59 -3.86 10.54
CA LYS A 45 10.89 -4.51 10.79
C LYS A 45 11.65 -4.75 9.48
N ASN A 46 10.97 -5.26 8.46
CA ASN A 46 11.57 -5.55 7.15
C ASN A 46 12.04 -4.27 6.44
N LEU A 47 11.23 -3.22 6.46
CA LEU A 47 11.56 -1.95 5.81
C LEU A 47 12.64 -1.17 6.57
N SER A 48 12.63 -1.21 7.90
CA SER A 48 13.63 -0.52 8.72
C SER A 48 15.06 -1.06 8.52
N ALA A 49 15.18 -2.29 8.02
CA ALA A 49 16.46 -2.92 7.70
C ALA A 49 16.97 -2.58 6.28
N LYS A 50 16.19 -1.87 5.46
CA LYS A 50 16.58 -1.47 4.09
C LYS A 50 17.27 -0.11 4.09
N ASP A 51 18.16 0.06 3.12
CA ASP A 51 18.75 1.36 2.82
C ASP A 51 17.74 2.31 2.19
N GLU A 52 17.96 3.61 2.37
CA GLU A 52 17.15 4.64 1.73
C GLU A 52 17.29 4.54 0.20
N SER A 53 16.19 4.80 -0.50
CA SER A 53 16.13 4.62 -1.95
C SER A 53 15.17 5.60 -2.60
N ALA A 54 15.44 5.92 -3.87
CA ALA A 54 14.46 6.58 -4.73
C ALA A 54 13.29 5.65 -5.06
N PHE A 55 13.55 4.34 -5.10
CA PHE A 55 12.53 3.32 -5.30
C PHE A 55 11.59 3.27 -4.10
N ASP A 56 10.33 3.63 -4.32
CA ASP A 56 9.30 3.56 -3.32
C ASP A 56 8.72 2.13 -3.24
N TYR A 57 8.70 1.60 -2.03
CA TYR A 57 8.18 0.26 -1.75
C TYR A 57 6.67 0.15 -1.98
N PHE A 58 5.91 1.22 -1.70
CA PHE A 58 4.45 1.18 -1.75
C PHE A 58 3.90 1.28 -3.16
N THR A 59 4.63 1.89 -4.08
CA THR A 59 4.26 2.03 -5.49
C THR A 59 5.12 1.14 -6.40
N ALA A 60 6.12 0.46 -5.85
CA ALA A 60 7.05 -0.44 -6.54
C ALA A 60 7.69 0.22 -7.79
N THR A 61 8.15 1.46 -7.62
CA THR A 61 8.69 2.30 -8.70
C THR A 61 9.56 3.42 -8.11
N ASP A 62 10.51 3.93 -8.87
CA ASP A 62 11.22 5.20 -8.60
C ASP A 62 10.64 6.39 -9.39
N ASP A 63 9.69 6.12 -10.28
CA ASP A 63 8.90 7.09 -11.03
C ASP A 63 7.49 7.19 -10.43
N TYR A 64 7.21 8.28 -9.73
CA TYR A 64 6.03 8.36 -8.88
C TYR A 64 4.71 8.60 -9.64
N PRO A 65 3.69 7.74 -9.42
CA PRO A 65 2.37 7.92 -10.01
C PRO A 65 1.67 9.19 -9.50
N LYS A 66 0.67 9.65 -10.26
CA LYS A 66 -0.14 10.84 -9.94
C LYS A 66 -1.44 10.52 -9.22
N ALA A 67 -1.96 9.31 -9.42
CA ALA A 67 -3.16 8.86 -8.75
C ALA A 67 -3.10 7.35 -8.49
N PHE A 68 -3.99 6.87 -7.63
CA PHE A 68 -4.20 5.46 -7.41
C PHE A 68 -5.69 5.14 -7.30
N ARG A 69 -6.05 3.86 -7.45
CA ARG A 69 -7.36 3.32 -7.14
C ARG A 69 -7.20 1.94 -6.52
N VAL A 70 -7.85 1.72 -5.38
CA VAL A 70 -7.92 0.39 -4.76
C VAL A 70 -9.07 -0.39 -5.41
N GLY A 71 -8.76 -1.54 -5.97
CA GLY A 71 -9.69 -2.41 -6.68
C GLY A 71 -9.40 -3.87 -6.38
N GLY A 72 -10.32 -4.77 -6.77
CA GLY A 72 -10.20 -6.19 -6.43
C GLY A 72 -10.24 -6.45 -4.93
N CYS A 73 -10.65 -7.65 -4.53
CA CYS A 73 -10.35 -8.16 -3.21
C CYS A 73 -10.49 -9.68 -3.21
N THR A 74 -9.54 -10.37 -2.58
CA THR A 74 -9.62 -11.80 -2.31
C THR A 74 -9.30 -12.02 -0.85
N VAL A 75 -10.25 -12.60 -0.10
CA VAL A 75 -9.99 -13.03 1.28
C VAL A 75 -9.06 -14.23 1.22
N VAL A 76 -7.89 -14.10 1.85
CA VAL A 76 -6.86 -15.15 1.93
C VAL A 76 -7.05 -15.97 3.19
N GLU A 77 -7.35 -15.32 4.31
CA GLU A 77 -7.68 -15.93 5.59
C GLU A 77 -8.88 -15.17 6.15
N ALA A 78 -9.97 -15.90 6.44
CA ALA A 78 -11.19 -15.29 6.96
C ALA A 78 -10.90 -14.45 8.20
N GLU A 79 -11.47 -13.26 8.25
CA GLU A 79 -11.31 -12.26 9.31
C GLU A 79 -9.89 -11.73 9.56
N ARG A 80 -8.86 -12.23 8.85
CA ARG A 80 -7.45 -11.94 9.21
C ARG A 80 -6.55 -11.51 8.07
N ARG A 81 -6.86 -11.86 6.82
CA ARG A 81 -6.01 -11.50 5.67
C ARG A 81 -6.81 -11.33 4.40
N ALA A 82 -6.55 -10.25 3.69
CA ALA A 82 -7.11 -9.97 2.36
C ALA A 82 -6.02 -9.46 1.42
N LYS A 83 -6.14 -9.84 0.14
CA LYS A 83 -5.32 -9.31 -0.95
C LYS A 83 -6.16 -8.37 -1.80
N LEU A 84 -5.64 -7.18 -2.07
CA LEU A 84 -6.25 -6.16 -2.93
C LEU A 84 -5.31 -5.80 -4.08
N GLY A 85 -5.88 -5.32 -5.18
CA GLY A 85 -5.14 -4.66 -6.24
C GLY A 85 -5.11 -3.15 -6.00
N VAL A 86 -3.98 -2.53 -6.27
CA VAL A 86 -3.86 -1.07 -6.35
C VAL A 86 -3.43 -0.69 -7.74
N ALA A 87 -4.33 -0.07 -8.49
CA ALA A 87 -4.02 0.52 -9.78
C ALA A 87 -3.34 1.88 -9.55
N LEU A 88 -2.17 2.05 -10.14
CA LEU A 88 -1.35 3.26 -10.13
C LEU A 88 -1.42 3.91 -11.50
N PHE A 89 -1.53 5.24 -11.53
CA PHE A 89 -1.75 5.99 -12.75
C PHE A 89 -0.69 7.07 -12.94
N TRP A 90 -0.01 7.04 -14.09
CA TRP A 90 0.86 8.12 -14.55
C TRP A 90 0.15 8.86 -15.66
N LYS A 91 0.05 10.18 -15.50
CA LYS A 91 -0.50 11.05 -16.53
C LYS A 91 0.35 12.30 -16.63
N THR A 92 0.86 12.55 -17.83
CA THR A 92 1.50 13.78 -18.27
C THR A 92 0.93 14.16 -19.63
N ASP A 93 1.42 15.24 -20.23
CA ASP A 93 1.00 15.65 -21.58
C ASP A 93 1.42 14.64 -22.67
N THR A 94 2.43 13.80 -22.40
CA THR A 94 3.02 12.87 -23.38
C THR A 94 2.96 11.40 -22.96
N ARG A 95 2.50 11.10 -21.73
CA ARG A 95 2.43 9.75 -21.18
C ARG A 95 1.12 9.51 -20.44
N SER A 96 0.48 8.38 -20.74
CA SER A 96 -0.64 7.83 -19.99
C SER A 96 -0.37 6.35 -19.75
N GLU A 97 -0.14 5.98 -18.51
CA GLU A 97 0.21 4.61 -18.13
C GLU A 97 -0.55 4.19 -16.87
N GLN A 98 -0.87 2.90 -16.80
CA GLN A 98 -1.44 2.27 -15.62
C GLN A 98 -0.68 0.99 -15.32
N LYS A 99 -0.34 0.80 -14.05
CA LYS A 99 0.20 -0.45 -13.49
C LYS A 99 -0.68 -0.89 -12.33
N GLU A 100 -0.85 -2.19 -12.14
CA GLU A 100 -1.49 -2.73 -10.93
C GLU A 100 -0.43 -3.42 -10.08
N ILE A 101 -0.50 -3.21 -8.76
CA ILE A 101 0.31 -3.93 -7.78
C ILE A 101 -0.61 -4.65 -6.79
N GLY A 102 -0.16 -5.77 -6.26
CA GLY A 102 -0.85 -6.52 -5.21
C GLY A 102 -0.48 -6.02 -3.82
N VAL A 103 -1.48 -5.78 -2.97
CA VAL A 103 -1.31 -5.40 -1.57
C VAL A 103 -1.98 -6.43 -0.69
N GLU A 104 -1.24 -7.02 0.24
CA GLU A 104 -1.81 -7.83 1.30
C GLU A 104 -1.99 -6.97 2.55
N ALA A 105 -3.21 -6.98 3.08
CA ALA A 105 -3.55 -6.38 4.36
C ALA A 105 -3.92 -7.49 5.35
N ILE A 106 -3.57 -7.27 6.61
CA ILE A 106 -3.89 -8.17 7.72
C ILE A 106 -4.61 -7.43 8.82
N GLU A 107 -5.37 -8.17 9.61
CA GLU A 107 -5.86 -7.72 10.90
C GLU A 107 -4.75 -7.91 11.97
N GLU A 108 -4.33 -6.82 12.60
CA GLU A 108 -3.38 -6.79 13.70
C GLU A 108 -3.87 -5.80 14.78
N ASP A 109 -4.01 -6.28 16.03
CA ASP A 109 -4.43 -5.49 17.19
C ASP A 109 -5.77 -4.72 17.00
N GLY A 110 -6.76 -5.35 16.37
CA GLY A 110 -8.08 -4.77 16.09
C GLY A 110 -8.12 -3.85 14.88
N LYS A 111 -7.06 -3.82 14.05
CA LYS A 111 -6.93 -2.88 12.92
C LYS A 111 -6.40 -3.57 11.68
N TRP A 112 -6.91 -3.15 10.53
CA TRP A 112 -6.37 -3.58 9.25
C TRP A 112 -5.14 -2.73 8.88
N VAL A 113 -4.05 -3.38 8.54
CA VAL A 113 -2.76 -2.76 8.18
C VAL A 113 -2.13 -3.47 6.99
N ILE A 114 -1.25 -2.78 6.26
CA ILE A 114 -0.49 -3.37 5.15
C ILE A 114 0.60 -4.29 5.69
N ASP A 115 0.61 -5.53 5.20
CA ASP A 115 1.63 -6.53 5.55
C ASP A 115 2.64 -6.72 4.42
N LYS A 116 2.19 -6.56 3.17
CA LYS A 116 3.04 -6.80 1.99
C LYS A 116 2.56 -6.04 0.77
N VAL A 117 3.52 -5.59 -0.05
CA VAL A 117 3.29 -5.10 -1.41
C VAL A 117 4.08 -5.99 -2.37
N ALA A 118 3.44 -6.41 -3.45
CA ALA A 118 4.01 -7.25 -4.50
C ALA A 118 3.72 -6.62 -5.87
N ASP A 119 4.76 -6.52 -6.70
CA ASP A 119 4.69 -6.21 -8.14
C ASP A 119 4.27 -7.46 -8.91
#